data_AF-A0A3G3DY99-F1
#
_entry.id   AF-A0A3G3DY99-F1
#
_cell.length_a   1.000
_cell.length_b   1.000
_cell.length_c   1.000
_cell.angle_alpha   90.00
_cell.angle_beta   90.00
_cell.angle_gamma   90.00
#
_symmetry.space_group_name_H-M   'P 1'
#
loop_
_entity.id
_entity.type
_entity.pdbx_description
1 polymer ?
#
loop_
_entity_poly.entity_id
_entity_poly.type
_entity_poly.pdbx_seq_one_letter_code
_entity_poly.pdbx_strand_id
1 'polypeptide(L)'
;MRLVLSSLIVIAGLLSSQATAATAPEQTASADIRDSGFVYCVSGQVNTFNPQKASSGLIVDTLAAQLYDRLLDVDPYTYRLVPELAESWEVLDNGATYRFHLRRDVSFQKTAWFTPTRKLNADDVVFTFQRIFDRRHPWHNINGSSFPYFDSLQFADNVKSVRKLDNNTVEFRLTQPDASFLWHLATHYASVMSAEYAAQLSRKDRQELLDRQPVGTGPFQLSEYRAGQFIRLQRHDGFWRGKPLMPQVVVDLGSGGTGRLSKLLTGECDVLAWPAASQLTILRDDPRLRLTLRPGMNIAYLAFNTDKPPLNNPAVRHALALSINNQRLMQSIYYGTAETAASILPRASWAYDNDAKITEYNPQKSREQLKALGIENLTLHLWVPTSSQAWNPSPLKTAELIQADMAQVGVKVVIVPVEGRFQEARLMDMNHDLTLSGWATDSNDPDSFFRPLLSCAAINSQTNFAHWCNPEFDSVLRKALSSQQLASRIEAYEEAQNILEKELPILPLASSLRLQAYRYDIKGLVLSPFGNASFAGVSREKHEEVKKP
;
A
#
# COMPACT_ATOMS: atom_id res chain seq x y z
N MET A 1 -91.90 38.45 -22.34
CA MET A 1 -91.84 38.84 -23.77
C MET A 1 -90.45 38.47 -24.27
N ARG A 2 -90.26 37.35 -24.97
CA ARG A 2 -90.47 37.07 -26.41
C ARG A 2 -89.56 37.91 -27.33
N LEU A 3 -88.83 37.18 -28.20
CA LEU A 3 -88.04 37.55 -29.40
C LEU A 3 -86.67 38.20 -29.15
N VAL A 4 -85.52 37.67 -29.62
CA VAL A 4 -85.03 37.12 -30.92
C VAL A 4 -84.74 38.19 -32.00
N LEU A 5 -83.59 38.01 -32.67
CA LEU A 5 -82.96 38.68 -33.83
C LEU A 5 -81.98 39.83 -33.49
N SER A 6 -80.66 39.66 -33.61
CA SER A 6 -79.78 39.34 -34.77
C SER A 6 -79.42 40.55 -35.63
N SER A 7 -78.15 40.99 -35.56
CA SER A 7 -77.36 41.68 -36.60
C SER A 7 -75.91 41.79 -36.08
N LEU A 8 -74.98 40.87 -36.41
CA LEU A 8 -74.04 40.89 -37.55
C LEU A 8 -73.23 42.19 -37.68
N ILE A 9 -71.92 42.14 -37.37
CA ILE A 9 -70.77 42.43 -38.27
C ILE A 9 -69.42 42.51 -37.49
N VAL A 10 -68.51 41.59 -37.86
CA VAL A 10 -67.05 41.72 -38.15
C VAL A 10 -66.12 42.39 -37.11
N ILE A 11 -65.35 41.61 -36.32
CA ILE A 11 -63.93 41.15 -36.49
C ILE A 11 -62.86 42.24 -36.36
N ALA A 12 -62.07 42.20 -35.27
CA ALA A 12 -60.60 41.92 -35.28
C ALA A 12 -59.96 42.38 -33.96
N GLY A 13 -59.17 41.50 -33.33
CA GLY A 13 -58.34 41.86 -32.19
C GLY A 13 -57.87 40.66 -31.38
N LEU A 14 -57.08 39.77 -31.99
CA LEU A 14 -56.38 38.67 -31.33
C LEU A 14 -55.34 39.20 -30.33
N LEU A 15 -55.43 38.77 -29.08
CA LEU A 15 -54.31 38.64 -28.15
C LEU A 15 -54.43 37.26 -27.47
N SER A 16 -53.76 36.27 -28.06
CA SER A 16 -53.62 34.93 -27.52
C SER A 16 -52.46 34.89 -26.51
N SER A 17 -52.79 34.72 -25.23
CA SER A 17 -51.83 34.39 -24.19
C SER A 17 -51.37 32.93 -24.34
N GLN A 18 -50.14 32.70 -24.80
CA GLN A 18 -49.49 31.39 -24.72
C GLN A 18 -48.74 31.27 -23.40
N ALA A 19 -49.13 30.28 -22.60
CA ALA A 19 -48.37 29.85 -21.42
C ALA A 19 -47.09 29.14 -21.88
N THR A 20 -45.94 29.72 -21.56
CA THR A 20 -44.63 29.09 -21.76
C THR A 20 -44.41 28.00 -20.72
N ALA A 21 -44.45 26.74 -21.16
CA ALA A 21 -43.93 25.62 -20.38
C ALA A 21 -42.40 25.75 -20.30
N ALA A 22 -41.87 25.92 -19.09
CA ALA A 22 -40.44 25.91 -18.86
C ALA A 22 -39.89 24.49 -19.11
N THR A 23 -39.10 24.34 -20.16
CA THR A 23 -38.29 23.14 -20.42
C THR A 23 -37.28 22.98 -19.30
N ALA A 24 -37.33 21.85 -18.58
CA ALA A 24 -36.27 21.45 -17.66
C ALA A 24 -34.94 21.33 -18.43
N PRO A 25 -33.80 21.70 -17.83
CA PRO A 25 -32.52 21.58 -18.51
C PRO A 25 -32.24 20.12 -18.84
N GLU A 26 -31.98 19.82 -20.12
CA GLU A 26 -31.46 18.53 -20.57
C GLU A 26 -30.19 18.20 -19.76
N GLN A 27 -30.27 17.18 -18.92
CA GLN A 27 -29.09 16.50 -18.40
C GLN A 27 -28.34 15.95 -19.61
N THR A 28 -27.22 16.57 -19.96
CA THR A 28 -26.24 15.95 -20.86
C THR A 28 -25.95 14.55 -20.34
N ALA A 29 -26.28 13.53 -21.12
CA ALA A 29 -25.92 12.16 -20.83
C ALA A 29 -24.42 12.12 -20.54
N SER A 30 -24.04 11.83 -19.29
CA SER A 30 -22.64 11.70 -18.94
C SER A 30 -22.06 10.58 -19.81
N ALA A 31 -21.04 10.87 -20.60
CA ALA A 31 -20.33 9.86 -21.37
C ALA A 31 -19.99 8.68 -20.45
N ASP A 32 -20.24 7.45 -20.91
CA ASP A 32 -19.94 6.26 -20.13
C ASP A 32 -18.43 6.25 -19.84
N ILE A 33 -18.04 6.01 -18.59
CA ILE A 33 -16.64 5.87 -18.19
C ILE A 33 -15.94 4.81 -19.05
N ARG A 34 -16.67 3.82 -19.57
CA ARG A 34 -16.16 2.77 -20.44
C ARG A 34 -15.70 3.27 -21.81
N ASP A 35 -16.21 4.40 -22.28
CA ASP A 35 -15.82 5.04 -23.53
C ASP A 35 -14.51 5.85 -23.40
N SER A 36 -14.12 6.18 -22.17
CA SER A 36 -13.03 7.12 -21.89
C SER A 36 -12.10 6.68 -20.75
N GLY A 37 -12.21 5.43 -20.30
CA GLY A 37 -11.51 4.92 -19.13
C GLY A 37 -11.95 3.53 -18.65
N PHE A 38 -11.65 3.27 -17.39
CA PHE A 38 -12.07 2.07 -16.68
C PHE A 38 -12.28 2.32 -15.18
N VAL A 39 -13.03 1.42 -14.55
CA VAL A 39 -13.33 1.46 -13.11
C VAL A 39 -12.54 0.37 -12.37
N TYR A 40 -11.74 0.79 -11.38
CA TYR A 40 -10.94 -0.05 -10.51
C TYR A 40 -11.57 -0.12 -9.11
N CYS A 41 -12.15 -1.24 -8.75
CA CYS A 41 -12.81 -1.43 -7.46
C CYS A 41 -11.86 -2.02 -6.42
N VAL A 42 -11.70 -1.29 -5.32
CA VAL A 42 -10.84 -1.65 -4.21
C VAL A 42 -11.44 -1.18 -2.90
N SER A 43 -11.29 -1.98 -1.85
CA SER A 43 -11.67 -1.54 -0.50
C SER A 43 -10.54 -0.71 0.08
N GLY A 44 -10.85 0.45 0.64
CA GLY A 44 -9.85 1.27 1.32
C GLY A 44 -10.33 2.68 1.63
N GLN A 45 -9.60 3.35 2.51
CA GLN A 45 -9.74 4.77 2.79
C GLN A 45 -8.44 5.49 2.45
N VAL A 46 -8.53 6.74 2.03
CA VAL A 46 -7.36 7.59 1.78
C VAL A 46 -7.32 8.69 2.85
N ASN A 47 -6.32 8.59 3.73
CA ASN A 47 -6.04 9.58 4.76
C ASN A 47 -5.09 10.68 4.28
N THR A 48 -4.27 10.36 3.27
CA THR A 48 -3.25 11.23 2.67
C THR A 48 -3.02 10.81 1.22
N PHE A 49 -2.72 11.78 0.35
CA PHE A 49 -2.22 11.51 -1.01
C PHE A 49 -0.68 11.56 -1.08
N ASN A 50 0.00 11.76 0.06
CA ASN A 50 1.44 11.65 0.15
C ASN A 50 1.85 10.26 0.68
N PRO A 51 2.52 9.42 -0.13
CA PRO A 51 2.99 8.10 0.31
C PRO A 51 4.08 8.16 1.40
N GLN A 52 4.88 9.24 1.49
CA GLN A 52 5.90 9.43 2.54
C GLN A 52 5.30 9.46 3.96
N LYS A 53 3.99 9.77 4.08
CA LYS A 53 3.27 9.88 5.35
C LYS A 53 2.49 8.61 5.69
N ALA A 54 2.61 7.57 4.89
CA ALA A 54 1.92 6.30 5.09
C ALA A 54 2.93 5.19 5.42
N SER A 55 2.45 4.13 6.06
CA SER A 55 3.19 2.87 6.28
C SER A 55 2.64 1.71 5.47
N SER A 56 1.46 1.88 4.84
CA SER A 56 0.77 0.92 3.99
C SER A 56 -0.51 1.55 3.39
N GLY A 57 -1.31 0.75 2.68
CA GLY A 57 -2.68 1.07 2.33
C GLY A 57 -2.83 1.64 0.92
N LEU A 58 -4.04 2.14 0.61
CA LEU A 58 -4.45 2.44 -0.76
C LEU A 58 -3.55 3.47 -1.47
N ILE A 59 -2.97 4.42 -0.71
CA ILE A 59 -2.02 5.38 -1.27
C ILE A 59 -0.75 4.69 -1.76
N VAL A 60 -0.21 3.74 -1.01
CA VAL A 60 1.02 3.01 -1.38
C VAL A 60 0.72 1.93 -2.42
N ASP A 61 -0.28 1.09 -2.16
CA ASP A 61 -0.52 -0.14 -2.92
C ASP A 61 -1.14 0.09 -4.30
N THR A 62 -1.80 1.23 -4.48
CA THR A 62 -2.49 1.57 -5.74
C THR A 62 -2.01 2.94 -6.21
N LEU A 63 -2.37 4.01 -5.51
CA LEU A 63 -2.37 5.37 -6.07
C LEU A 63 -0.98 5.95 -6.34
N ALA A 64 0.06 5.58 -5.57
CA ALA A 64 1.39 6.15 -5.71
C ALA A 64 1.97 5.95 -7.11
N ALA A 65 1.86 4.74 -7.66
CA ALA A 65 2.30 4.42 -9.03
C ALA A 65 1.49 5.11 -10.13
N GLN A 66 0.39 5.80 -9.79
CA GLN A 66 -0.38 6.61 -10.73
C GLN A 66 -0.05 8.09 -10.60
N LEU A 67 0.14 8.58 -9.37
CA LEU A 67 0.32 10.00 -9.07
C LEU A 67 1.78 10.44 -9.16
N TYR A 68 2.73 9.56 -8.84
CA TYR A 68 4.14 9.90 -8.67
C TYR A 68 5.07 8.93 -9.41
N ASP A 69 6.32 9.34 -9.55
CA ASP A 69 7.44 8.48 -9.89
C ASP A 69 8.53 8.65 -8.80
N ARG A 70 9.44 7.68 -8.68
CA ARG A 70 10.60 7.67 -7.78
C ARG A 70 11.88 7.78 -8.61
N LEU A 71 13.05 7.77 -7.94
CA LEU A 71 14.33 7.76 -8.65
C LEU A 71 14.57 6.43 -9.38
N LEU A 72 14.15 5.32 -8.77
CA LEU A 72 14.30 3.96 -9.25
C LEU A 72 12.97 3.22 -9.14
N ASP A 73 12.80 2.18 -9.95
CA ASP A 73 11.67 1.26 -9.86
C ASP A 73 12.18 -0.18 -9.73
N VAL A 74 11.29 -1.11 -9.36
CA VAL A 74 11.57 -2.54 -9.35
C VAL A 74 10.82 -3.18 -10.50
N ASP A 75 11.56 -3.81 -11.42
CA ASP A 75 10.95 -4.47 -12.56
C ASP A 75 10.07 -5.66 -12.10
N PRO A 76 8.78 -5.68 -12.49
CA PRO A 76 7.82 -6.64 -11.96
C PRO A 76 8.00 -8.07 -12.50
N TYR A 77 8.94 -8.31 -13.41
CA TYR A 77 9.20 -9.62 -14.02
C TYR A 77 10.56 -10.18 -13.61
N THR A 78 11.58 -9.33 -13.56
CA THR A 78 12.97 -9.70 -13.24
C THR A 78 13.35 -9.43 -11.79
N TYR A 79 12.55 -8.64 -11.08
CA TYR A 79 12.75 -8.25 -9.68
C TYR A 79 14.06 -7.51 -9.42
N ARG A 80 14.53 -6.76 -10.43
CA ARG A 80 15.75 -5.95 -10.40
C ARG A 80 15.41 -4.47 -10.35
N LEU A 81 16.31 -3.69 -9.75
CA LEU A 81 16.26 -2.24 -9.84
C LEU A 81 16.39 -1.80 -11.30
N VAL A 82 15.53 -0.87 -11.72
CA VAL A 82 15.53 -0.27 -13.05
C VAL A 82 15.44 1.25 -12.97
N PRO A 83 15.99 1.98 -13.97
CA PRO A 83 15.91 3.44 -14.04
C PRO A 83 14.46 3.98 -14.08
N GLU A 84 14.11 4.91 -13.19
CA GLU A 84 12.86 5.67 -13.21
C GLU A 84 13.15 7.17 -13.42
N LEU A 85 12.95 8.08 -12.46
CA LEU A 85 13.33 9.49 -12.65
C LEU A 85 14.85 9.70 -12.75
N ALA A 86 15.65 8.77 -12.22
CA ALA A 86 17.07 8.68 -12.54
C ALA A 86 17.25 7.78 -13.78
N GLU A 87 17.95 8.28 -14.80
CA GLU A 87 18.29 7.47 -15.99
C GLU A 87 19.46 6.52 -15.71
N SER A 88 20.33 6.87 -14.76
CA SER A 88 21.41 6.02 -14.26
C SER A 88 21.82 6.44 -12.85
N TRP A 89 22.59 5.59 -12.18
CA TRP A 89 23.16 5.87 -10.87
C TRP A 89 24.55 5.25 -10.71
N GLU A 90 25.33 5.82 -9.81
CA GLU A 90 26.65 5.34 -9.40
C GLU A 90 26.62 4.98 -7.91
N VAL A 91 27.26 3.88 -7.56
CA VAL A 91 27.53 3.47 -6.18
C VAL A 91 29.02 3.68 -5.91
N LEU A 92 29.32 4.61 -5.01
CA LEU A 92 30.67 5.08 -4.68
C LEU A 92 30.97 4.81 -3.20
N ASP A 93 32.23 4.95 -2.82
CA ASP A 93 32.70 4.81 -1.43
C ASP A 93 32.19 3.53 -0.74
N ASN A 94 32.24 2.40 -1.47
CA ASN A 94 31.77 1.09 -1.02
C ASN A 94 30.28 1.07 -0.58
N GLY A 95 29.43 1.90 -1.20
CA GLY A 95 28.00 1.99 -0.87
C GLY A 95 27.66 3.03 0.19
N ALA A 96 28.58 3.95 0.50
CA ALA A 96 28.32 5.11 1.35
C ALA A 96 27.95 6.38 0.56
N THR A 97 28.18 6.42 -0.75
CA THR A 97 27.84 7.56 -1.60
C THR A 97 27.10 7.08 -2.84
N TYR A 98 25.96 7.71 -3.16
CA TYR A 98 25.13 7.39 -4.31
C TYR A 98 24.90 8.64 -5.14
N ARG A 99 25.22 8.57 -6.43
CA ARG A 99 24.99 9.66 -7.38
C ARG A 99 23.92 9.26 -8.38
N PHE A 100 22.89 10.06 -8.52
CA PHE A 100 21.80 9.85 -9.48
C PHE A 100 21.88 10.89 -10.59
N HIS A 101 21.85 10.41 -11.83
CA HIS A 101 21.72 11.22 -13.03
C HIS A 101 20.24 11.23 -13.42
N LEU A 102 19.62 12.40 -13.35
CA LEU A 102 18.19 12.59 -13.52
C LEU A 102 17.81 12.68 -15.00
N ARG A 103 16.66 12.10 -15.35
CA ARG A 103 16.06 12.26 -16.66
C ARG A 103 15.78 13.72 -16.94
N ARG A 104 16.07 14.11 -18.18
CA ARG A 104 15.67 15.42 -18.70
C ARG A 104 14.22 15.38 -19.15
N ASP A 105 13.64 16.56 -19.28
CA ASP A 105 12.35 16.77 -19.91
C ASP A 105 11.12 16.14 -19.23
N VAL A 106 11.24 15.77 -17.95
CA VAL A 106 10.12 15.26 -17.15
C VAL A 106 9.22 16.40 -16.67
N SER A 107 7.96 16.39 -17.11
CA SER A 107 6.97 17.40 -16.72
C SER A 107 6.27 17.00 -15.42
N PHE A 108 6.03 17.97 -14.54
CA PHE A 108 5.06 17.80 -13.47
C PHE A 108 3.64 17.91 -14.02
N GLN A 109 2.70 17.29 -13.32
CA GLN A 109 1.27 17.38 -13.60
C GLN A 109 0.76 18.82 -13.50
N LYS A 110 -0.18 19.18 -14.38
CA LYS A 110 -0.94 20.43 -14.32
C LYS A 110 -2.32 20.14 -13.73
N THR A 111 -2.57 20.63 -12.52
CA THR A 111 -3.80 20.38 -11.77
C THR A 111 -4.64 21.65 -11.64
N ALA A 112 -5.81 21.55 -11.00
CA ALA A 112 -6.64 22.72 -10.69
C ALA A 112 -5.98 23.70 -9.69
N TRP A 113 -4.97 23.25 -8.92
CA TRP A 113 -4.30 24.04 -7.87
C TRP A 113 -2.86 24.45 -8.21
N PHE A 114 -2.28 23.88 -9.27
CA PHE A 114 -0.89 24.15 -9.63
C PHE A 114 -0.64 23.99 -11.13
N THR A 115 0.10 24.95 -11.69
CA THR A 115 0.63 24.87 -13.06
C THR A 115 2.14 25.05 -12.96
N PRO A 116 2.95 24.03 -13.31
CA PRO A 116 4.40 24.12 -13.22
C PRO A 116 4.95 25.15 -14.21
N THR A 117 5.98 25.89 -13.81
CA THR A 117 6.74 26.79 -14.71
C THR A 117 8.06 26.19 -15.16
N ARG A 118 8.50 25.11 -14.53
CA ARG A 118 9.69 24.34 -14.90
C ARG A 118 9.43 22.84 -14.87
N LYS A 119 10.35 22.11 -15.50
CA LYS A 119 10.40 20.65 -15.46
C LYS A 119 11.12 20.17 -14.18
N LEU A 120 11.03 18.86 -13.92
CA LEU A 120 11.75 18.22 -12.83
C LEU A 120 13.26 18.46 -12.95
N ASN A 121 13.88 18.73 -11.81
CA ASN A 121 15.33 18.87 -11.70
C ASN A 121 15.82 18.42 -10.31
N ALA A 122 17.13 18.57 -10.06
CA ALA A 122 17.75 18.18 -8.79
C ALA A 122 17.17 18.89 -7.55
N ASP A 123 16.59 20.09 -7.68
CA ASP A 123 16.00 20.80 -6.54
C ASP A 123 14.77 20.06 -5.99
N ASP A 124 14.01 19.37 -6.84
CA ASP A 124 12.85 18.58 -6.44
C ASP A 124 13.24 17.36 -5.61
N VAL A 125 14.28 16.66 -6.04
CA VAL A 125 14.83 15.50 -5.32
C VAL A 125 15.42 15.95 -3.98
N VAL A 126 16.24 17.00 -3.99
CA VAL A 126 16.84 17.55 -2.77
C VAL A 126 15.76 17.97 -1.78
N PHE A 127 14.74 18.72 -2.21
CA PHE A 127 13.59 19.10 -1.38
C PHE A 127 12.88 17.88 -0.79
N THR A 128 12.57 16.90 -1.64
CA THR A 128 11.83 15.69 -1.28
C THR A 128 12.51 14.96 -0.12
N PHE A 129 13.82 14.71 -0.24
CA PHE A 129 14.53 13.95 0.77
C PHE A 129 14.96 14.79 1.98
N GLN A 130 15.32 16.07 1.80
CA GLN A 130 15.60 16.97 2.92
C GLN A 130 14.39 17.14 3.84
N ARG A 131 13.17 17.18 3.29
CA ARG A 131 11.94 17.15 4.08
C ARG A 131 11.88 15.94 5.02
N ILE A 132 12.38 14.78 4.58
CA ILE A 132 12.36 13.54 5.34
C ILE A 132 13.48 13.52 6.39
N PHE A 133 14.73 13.72 5.98
CA PHE A 133 15.88 13.44 6.85
C PHE A 133 16.33 14.64 7.73
N ASP A 134 16.15 15.89 7.26
CA ASP A 134 16.55 17.07 8.04
C ASP A 134 15.40 17.53 8.93
N ARG A 135 15.49 17.17 10.22
CA ARG A 135 14.51 17.53 11.26
C ARG A 135 14.30 19.05 11.42
N ARG A 136 15.22 19.89 10.93
CA ARG A 136 15.13 21.36 10.97
C ARG A 136 14.56 21.96 9.68
N HIS A 137 14.35 21.16 8.65
CA HIS A 137 13.80 21.64 7.39
C HIS A 137 12.37 22.18 7.62
N PRO A 138 11.99 23.35 7.04
CA PRO A 138 10.67 23.96 7.29
C PRO A 138 9.48 23.07 6.94
N TRP A 139 9.67 22.08 6.06
CA TRP A 139 8.64 21.13 5.64
C TRP A 139 8.58 19.83 6.44
N HIS A 140 9.53 19.58 7.35
CA HIS A 140 9.63 18.32 8.08
C HIS A 140 8.39 18.08 8.97
N ASN A 141 7.96 19.11 9.70
CA ASN A 141 6.83 19.03 10.65
C ASN A 141 5.46 19.31 10.02
N ILE A 142 5.40 19.60 8.72
CA ILE A 142 4.12 19.89 8.04
C ILE A 142 3.29 18.60 7.97
N ASN A 143 2.05 18.70 8.46
CA ASN A 143 1.15 17.57 8.68
C ASN A 143 1.76 16.46 9.57
N GLY A 144 2.52 16.88 10.59
CA GLY A 144 3.18 16.00 11.55
C GLY A 144 4.63 15.67 11.17
N SER A 145 5.44 15.28 12.14
CA SER A 145 6.88 15.08 11.99
C SER A 145 7.29 13.66 11.58
N SER A 146 6.36 12.70 11.56
CA SER A 146 6.69 11.29 11.29
C SER A 146 6.67 10.95 9.79
N PHE A 147 7.67 10.19 9.35
CA PHE A 147 7.77 9.54 8.05
C PHE A 147 7.91 8.03 8.29
N PRO A 148 6.82 7.30 8.61
CA PRO A 148 6.88 6.01 9.30
C PRO A 148 7.87 5.00 8.69
N TYR A 149 7.83 4.85 7.36
CA TYR A 149 8.76 3.96 6.65
C TYR A 149 10.22 4.38 6.83
N PHE A 150 10.56 5.65 6.55
CA PHE A 150 11.93 6.15 6.66
C PHE A 150 12.44 6.27 8.11
N ASP A 151 11.54 6.60 9.05
CA ASP A 151 11.85 6.63 10.49
C ASP A 151 12.26 5.23 10.96
N SER A 152 11.55 4.18 10.51
CA SER A 152 11.84 2.78 10.85
C SER A 152 13.20 2.30 10.32
N LEU A 153 13.73 2.95 9.29
CA LEU A 153 15.05 2.69 8.70
C LEU A 153 16.16 3.56 9.31
N GLN A 154 15.81 4.44 10.26
CA GLN A 154 16.70 5.49 10.79
C GLN A 154 17.31 6.35 9.67
N PHE A 155 16.53 6.62 8.63
CA PHE A 155 17.02 7.34 7.44
C PHE A 155 17.61 8.72 7.79
N ALA A 156 16.99 9.43 8.74
CA ALA A 156 17.48 10.72 9.24
C ALA A 156 18.85 10.64 9.92
N ASP A 157 19.18 9.51 10.54
CA ASP A 157 20.44 9.32 11.25
C ASP A 157 21.53 8.74 10.32
N ASN A 158 21.14 8.00 9.27
CA ASN A 158 22.07 7.45 8.28
C ASN A 158 22.41 8.43 7.13
N VAL A 159 21.48 9.29 6.69
CA VAL A 159 21.75 10.23 5.60
C VAL A 159 22.50 11.46 6.10
N LYS A 160 23.78 11.56 5.73
CA LYS A 160 24.65 12.69 6.06
C LYS A 160 24.33 13.93 5.24
N SER A 161 24.04 13.76 3.95
CA SER A 161 23.63 14.88 3.09
C SER A 161 22.98 14.43 1.79
N VAL A 162 22.05 15.25 1.30
CA VAL A 162 21.52 15.20 -0.07
C VAL A 162 21.82 16.52 -0.75
N ARG A 163 22.60 16.48 -1.83
CA ARG A 163 23.13 17.68 -2.48
C ARG A 163 22.88 17.66 -3.98
N LYS A 164 22.55 18.83 -4.48
CA LYS A 164 22.56 19.14 -5.91
C LYS A 164 24.01 19.35 -6.35
N LEU A 165 24.52 18.52 -7.27
CA LEU A 165 25.81 18.76 -7.92
C LEU A 165 25.63 19.66 -9.14
N ASP A 166 24.55 19.44 -9.88
CA ASP A 166 24.08 20.29 -10.97
C ASP A 166 22.55 20.13 -11.16
N ASN A 167 21.95 20.74 -12.18
CA ASN A 167 20.50 20.67 -12.40
C ASN A 167 19.93 19.26 -12.59
N ASN A 168 20.73 18.28 -13.02
CA ASN A 168 20.28 16.91 -13.27
C ASN A 168 21.12 15.88 -12.50
N THR A 169 21.92 16.29 -11.52
CA THR A 169 22.76 15.36 -10.76
C THR A 169 22.57 15.59 -9.26
N VAL A 170 22.19 14.53 -8.55
CA VAL A 170 21.97 14.56 -7.09
C VAL A 170 22.87 13.53 -6.44
N GLU A 171 23.53 13.92 -5.35
CA GLU A 171 24.38 13.04 -4.55
C GLU A 171 23.79 12.85 -3.16
N PHE A 172 23.64 11.60 -2.76
CA PHE A 172 23.35 11.17 -1.40
C PHE A 172 24.64 10.67 -0.78
N ARG A 173 24.95 11.15 0.42
CA ARG A 173 26.05 10.64 1.23
C ARG A 173 25.51 10.11 2.54
N LEU A 174 25.89 8.89 2.87
CA LEU A 174 25.52 8.19 4.09
C LEU A 174 26.60 8.34 5.16
N THR A 175 26.24 8.11 6.42
CA THR A 175 27.18 8.04 7.53
C THR A 175 27.91 6.69 7.53
N GLN A 176 27.26 5.63 7.07
CA GLN A 176 27.82 4.29 6.87
C GLN A 176 27.29 3.66 5.57
N PRO A 177 28.00 2.69 4.97
CA PRO A 177 27.47 1.94 3.83
C PRO A 177 26.14 1.25 4.15
N ASP A 178 25.20 1.32 3.21
CA ASP A 178 23.91 0.65 3.29
C ASP A 178 23.56 0.04 1.92
N ALA A 179 23.72 -1.29 1.79
CA ALA A 179 23.44 -2.06 0.57
C ALA A 179 21.96 -2.11 0.19
N SER A 180 21.05 -1.76 1.10
CA SER A 180 19.61 -1.71 0.87
C SER A 180 19.13 -0.32 0.46
N PHE A 181 20.00 0.70 0.51
CA PHE A 181 19.63 2.10 0.27
C PHE A 181 18.89 2.32 -1.05
N LEU A 182 19.40 1.77 -2.15
CA LEU A 182 18.75 1.91 -3.46
C LEU A 182 17.37 1.24 -3.50
N TRP A 183 17.19 0.12 -2.79
CA TRP A 183 15.92 -0.58 -2.72
C TRP A 183 14.88 0.22 -1.94
N HIS A 184 15.27 0.89 -0.86
CA HIS A 184 14.38 1.81 -0.15
C HIS A 184 13.99 3.02 -1.00
N LEU A 185 14.90 3.54 -1.82
CA LEU A 185 14.61 4.61 -2.77
C LEU A 185 13.78 4.17 -3.98
N ALA A 186 13.66 2.87 -4.22
CA ALA A 186 12.77 2.29 -5.23
C ALA A 186 11.35 2.05 -4.72
N THR A 187 11.09 2.24 -3.42
CA THR A 187 9.74 2.13 -2.86
C THR A 187 8.90 3.36 -3.13
N HIS A 188 7.58 3.21 -3.19
CA HIS A 188 6.60 4.28 -3.35
C HIS A 188 6.68 5.32 -2.23
N TYR A 189 7.19 4.96 -1.05
CA TYR A 189 7.50 5.91 0.02
C TYR A 189 8.50 6.97 -0.45
N ALA A 190 9.42 6.65 -1.36
CA ALA A 190 10.44 7.56 -1.90
C ALA A 190 9.98 8.39 -3.12
N SER A 191 8.67 8.57 -3.30
CA SER A 191 8.10 9.37 -4.40
C SER A 191 8.64 10.81 -4.40
N VAL A 192 9.04 11.30 -5.59
CA VAL A 192 9.60 12.65 -5.76
C VAL A 192 8.47 13.69 -5.85
N MET A 193 8.63 14.80 -5.13
CA MET A 193 7.65 15.90 -5.03
C MET A 193 8.17 17.18 -5.66
N SER A 194 7.23 18.02 -6.13
CA SER A 194 7.56 19.32 -6.71
C SER A 194 7.98 20.34 -5.64
N ALA A 195 9.25 20.76 -5.66
CA ALA A 195 9.74 21.86 -4.82
C ALA A 195 9.11 23.21 -5.22
N GLU A 196 8.77 23.38 -6.51
CA GLU A 196 8.08 24.58 -6.99
C GLU A 196 6.67 24.69 -6.41
N TYR A 197 5.92 23.58 -6.38
CA TYR A 197 4.59 23.55 -5.78
C TYR A 197 4.66 23.82 -4.27
N ALA A 198 5.62 23.21 -3.57
CA ALA A 198 5.88 23.50 -2.17
C ALA A 198 6.14 25.01 -1.97
N ALA A 199 7.04 25.62 -2.74
CA ALA A 199 7.30 27.05 -2.66
C ALA A 199 6.06 27.93 -2.95
N GLN A 200 5.16 27.51 -3.86
CA GLN A 200 3.87 28.17 -4.06
C GLN A 200 3.01 28.11 -2.80
N LEU A 201 2.91 26.93 -2.17
CA LEU A 201 2.12 26.75 -0.95
C LEU A 201 2.68 27.55 0.22
N SER A 202 4.01 27.58 0.42
CA SER A 202 4.65 28.43 1.43
C SER A 202 4.30 29.91 1.25
N ARG A 203 4.32 30.41 0.01
CA ARG A 203 3.95 31.81 -0.29
C ARG A 203 2.47 32.11 -0.02
N LYS A 204 1.62 31.09 -0.03
CA LYS A 204 0.18 31.20 0.25
C LYS A 204 -0.17 30.87 1.70
N ASP A 205 0.80 30.48 2.52
CA ASP A 205 0.60 29.92 3.87
C ASP A 205 -0.37 28.72 3.88
N ARG A 206 -0.20 27.82 2.90
CA ARG A 206 -1.05 26.63 2.68
C ARG A 206 -0.26 25.33 2.62
N GLN A 207 0.83 25.22 3.38
CA GLN A 207 1.73 24.05 3.38
C GLN A 207 0.99 22.73 3.66
N GLU A 208 -0.10 22.77 4.43
CA GLU A 208 -0.91 21.59 4.77
C GLU A 208 -1.51 20.90 3.53
N LEU A 209 -1.65 21.62 2.41
CA LEU A 209 -2.22 21.10 1.18
C LEU A 209 -1.27 20.17 0.41
N LEU A 210 0.04 20.19 0.68
CA LEU A 210 1.00 19.36 -0.07
C LEU A 210 0.63 17.87 -0.04
N ASP A 211 0.12 17.40 1.11
CA ASP A 211 -0.21 15.98 1.32
C ASP A 211 -1.68 15.65 0.98
N ARG A 212 -2.49 16.64 0.59
CA ARG A 212 -3.91 16.49 0.23
C ARG A 212 -4.21 16.79 -1.23
N GLN A 213 -3.39 17.63 -1.86
CA GLN A 213 -3.51 18.09 -3.23
C GLN A 213 -2.23 17.69 -3.97
N PRO A 214 -2.12 16.42 -4.40
CA PRO A 214 -0.90 15.86 -4.95
C PRO A 214 -0.51 16.55 -6.25
N VAL A 215 0.80 16.72 -6.44
CA VAL A 215 1.42 17.10 -7.72
C VAL A 215 2.64 16.22 -7.87
N GLY A 216 2.59 15.28 -8.81
CA GLY A 216 3.72 14.43 -9.14
C GLY A 216 4.04 14.49 -10.63
N THR A 217 4.83 13.51 -11.08
CA THR A 217 5.23 13.33 -12.48
C THR A 217 4.56 12.12 -13.12
N GLY A 218 3.78 11.36 -12.33
CA GLY A 218 3.18 10.09 -12.73
C GLY A 218 2.15 10.20 -13.86
N PRO A 219 1.67 9.06 -14.37
CA PRO A 219 0.80 8.97 -15.54
C PRO A 219 -0.60 9.57 -15.35
N PHE A 220 -1.08 9.70 -14.12
CA PHE A 220 -2.39 10.28 -13.86
C PHE A 220 -2.34 11.30 -12.73
N GLN A 221 -3.18 12.31 -12.83
CA GLN A 221 -3.32 13.37 -11.84
C GLN A 221 -4.69 13.27 -11.15
N LEU A 222 -4.73 13.67 -9.87
CA LEU A 222 -5.97 13.71 -9.11
C LEU A 222 -6.91 14.77 -9.71
N SER A 223 -8.12 14.34 -10.08
CA SER A 223 -9.18 15.22 -10.59
C SER A 223 -10.27 15.45 -9.54
N GLU A 224 -10.72 14.38 -8.87
CA GLU A 224 -11.77 14.46 -7.85
C GLU A 224 -11.57 13.37 -6.79
N TYR A 225 -11.89 13.68 -5.54
CA TYR A 225 -11.96 12.70 -4.46
C TYR A 225 -13.25 12.90 -3.66
N ARG A 226 -14.05 11.84 -3.56
CA ARG A 226 -15.21 11.76 -2.67
C ARG A 226 -14.92 10.69 -1.62
N ALA A 227 -14.68 11.14 -0.39
CA ALA A 227 -14.31 10.26 0.73
C ALA A 227 -15.28 9.07 0.88
N GLY A 228 -14.72 7.86 0.94
CA GLY A 228 -15.48 6.61 1.04
C GLY A 228 -16.29 6.22 -0.20
N GLN A 229 -16.26 7.01 -1.28
CA GLN A 229 -17.01 6.73 -2.51
C GLN A 229 -16.09 6.44 -3.69
N PHE A 230 -15.32 7.42 -4.16
CA PHE A 230 -14.43 7.22 -5.32
C PHE A 230 -13.29 8.24 -5.39
N ILE A 231 -12.26 7.90 -6.15
CA ILE A 231 -11.19 8.78 -6.60
C ILE A 231 -11.17 8.79 -8.12
N ARG A 232 -11.23 9.98 -8.70
CA ARG A 232 -11.17 10.19 -10.15
C ARG A 232 -9.78 10.67 -10.52
N LEU A 233 -9.12 9.92 -11.38
CA LEU A 233 -7.82 10.25 -11.92
C LEU A 233 -7.97 10.61 -13.39
N GLN A 234 -7.34 11.71 -13.80
CA GLN A 234 -7.27 12.15 -15.19
C GLN A 234 -5.89 11.89 -15.75
N ARG A 235 -5.80 11.52 -17.02
CA ARG A 235 -4.52 11.32 -17.70
C ARG A 235 -3.63 12.56 -17.65
N HIS A 236 -2.35 12.34 -17.35
CA HIS A 236 -1.28 13.31 -17.57
C HIS A 236 -0.76 13.17 -19.01
N ASP A 237 -1.24 14.04 -19.92
CA ASP A 237 -0.85 13.98 -21.34
C ASP A 237 0.66 14.20 -21.58
N GLY A 238 1.34 14.88 -20.66
CA GLY A 238 2.79 15.13 -20.68
C GLY A 238 3.64 14.07 -19.97
N PHE A 239 3.09 12.89 -19.69
CA PHE A 239 3.81 11.82 -19.00
C PHE A 239 5.05 11.37 -19.80
N TRP A 240 6.18 11.29 -19.11
CA TRP A 240 7.50 11.13 -19.73
C TRP A 240 7.75 9.73 -20.33
N ARG A 241 7.01 8.70 -19.91
CA ARG A 241 7.06 7.33 -20.50
C ARG A 241 6.10 7.15 -21.68
N GLY A 242 5.52 8.24 -22.19
CA GLY A 242 4.54 8.22 -23.25
C GLY A 242 3.12 8.38 -22.73
N LYS A 243 2.25 8.87 -23.61
CA LYS A 243 0.87 9.22 -23.27
C LYS A 243 0.08 8.00 -22.77
N PRO A 244 -0.49 8.02 -21.55
CA PRO A 244 -1.35 6.95 -21.07
C PRO A 244 -2.52 6.69 -22.02
N LEU A 245 -2.84 5.42 -22.25
CA LEU A 245 -3.81 5.06 -23.28
C LEU A 245 -5.23 5.53 -22.92
N MET A 246 -5.60 5.37 -21.65
CA MET A 246 -6.91 5.78 -21.15
C MET A 246 -6.94 7.24 -20.65
N PRO A 247 -7.92 8.06 -21.06
CA PRO A 247 -8.10 9.41 -20.55
C PRO A 247 -8.43 9.50 -19.05
N GLN A 248 -9.07 8.48 -18.49
CA GLN A 248 -9.59 8.51 -17.13
C GLN A 248 -9.51 7.15 -16.43
N VAL A 249 -9.32 7.18 -15.10
CA VAL A 249 -9.49 6.03 -14.22
C VAL A 249 -10.38 6.45 -13.05
N VAL A 250 -11.37 5.63 -12.71
CA VAL A 250 -12.16 5.80 -11.49
C VAL A 250 -11.80 4.68 -10.53
N VAL A 251 -11.23 5.02 -9.38
CA VAL A 251 -10.99 4.10 -8.28
C VAL A 251 -12.23 4.13 -7.39
N ASP A 252 -13.05 3.08 -7.44
CA ASP A 252 -14.28 2.93 -6.67
C ASP A 252 -13.98 2.33 -5.30
N LEU A 253 -14.35 3.06 -4.25
CA LEU A 253 -14.19 2.72 -2.84
C LEU A 253 -15.53 2.35 -2.18
N GLY A 254 -16.64 2.66 -2.84
CA GLY A 254 -17.99 2.72 -2.26
C GLY A 254 -18.68 1.37 -2.11
N SER A 255 -17.96 0.26 -2.17
CA SER A 255 -18.54 -1.08 -2.05
C SER A 255 -17.64 -1.99 -1.23
N GLY A 256 -18.16 -2.47 -0.10
CA GLY A 256 -17.51 -3.50 0.73
C GLY A 256 -17.90 -4.92 0.29
N GLY A 257 -17.08 -5.90 0.67
CA GLY A 257 -17.43 -7.33 0.58
C GLY A 257 -17.88 -7.80 -0.81
N THR A 258 -19.08 -8.41 -0.86
CA THR A 258 -19.70 -8.96 -2.08
C THR A 258 -20.16 -7.90 -3.08
N GLY A 259 -20.37 -6.64 -2.65
CA GLY A 259 -20.80 -5.56 -3.53
C GLY A 259 -19.82 -5.30 -4.68
N ARG A 260 -18.51 -5.42 -4.43
CA ARG A 260 -17.48 -5.25 -5.48
C ARG A 260 -17.52 -6.36 -6.53
N LEU A 261 -17.79 -7.59 -6.11
CA LEU A 261 -18.00 -8.71 -7.05
C LEU A 261 -19.22 -8.46 -7.93
N SER A 262 -20.35 -8.06 -7.33
CA SER A 262 -21.56 -7.73 -8.09
C SER A 262 -21.30 -6.63 -9.12
N LYS A 263 -20.56 -5.57 -8.75
CA LYS A 263 -20.17 -4.51 -9.70
C LYS A 263 -19.32 -5.03 -10.86
N LEU A 264 -18.39 -5.95 -10.61
CA LEU A 264 -17.61 -6.58 -11.69
C LEU A 264 -18.52 -7.42 -12.62
N LEU A 265 -19.40 -8.24 -12.05
CA LEU A 265 -20.30 -9.13 -12.81
C LEU A 265 -21.34 -8.36 -13.64
N THR A 266 -21.81 -7.22 -13.15
CA THR A 266 -22.74 -6.31 -13.84
C THR A 266 -22.04 -5.38 -14.83
N GLY A 267 -20.72 -5.18 -14.66
CA GLY A 267 -19.92 -4.29 -15.50
C GLY A 267 -19.92 -2.82 -15.07
N GLU A 268 -20.41 -2.53 -13.87
CA GLU A 268 -20.14 -1.26 -13.16
C GLU A 268 -18.65 -1.14 -12.77
N CYS A 269 -17.97 -2.29 -12.65
CA CYS A 269 -16.53 -2.37 -12.42
C CYS A 269 -15.83 -3.12 -13.54
N ASP A 270 -14.62 -2.68 -13.89
CA ASP A 270 -13.77 -3.34 -14.88
C ASP A 270 -12.68 -4.19 -14.24
N VAL A 271 -12.16 -3.76 -13.08
CA VAL A 271 -11.06 -4.40 -12.37
C VAL A 271 -11.41 -4.50 -10.90
N LEU A 272 -11.42 -5.72 -10.36
CA LEU A 272 -11.60 -6.03 -8.96
C LEU A 272 -10.25 -6.37 -8.31
N ALA A 273 -9.79 -5.49 -7.44
CA ALA A 273 -8.63 -5.71 -6.60
C ALA A 273 -8.99 -6.58 -5.40
N TRP A 274 -8.11 -7.52 -5.02
CA TRP A 274 -8.26 -8.30 -3.78
C TRP A 274 -9.67 -8.90 -3.63
N PRO A 275 -10.12 -9.73 -4.59
CA PRO A 275 -11.37 -10.47 -4.44
C PRO A 275 -11.32 -11.32 -3.17
N ALA A 276 -12.46 -11.49 -2.51
CA ALA A 276 -12.51 -12.39 -1.36
C ALA A 276 -12.26 -13.82 -1.82
N ALA A 277 -11.54 -14.61 -1.03
CA ALA A 277 -11.09 -15.92 -1.46
C ALA A 277 -12.27 -16.89 -1.72
N SER A 278 -13.41 -16.71 -1.03
CA SER A 278 -14.67 -17.43 -1.30
C SER A 278 -15.31 -17.10 -2.67
N GLN A 279 -14.89 -16.02 -3.33
CA GLN A 279 -15.44 -15.57 -4.62
C GLN A 279 -14.67 -16.13 -5.82
N LEU A 280 -13.53 -16.78 -5.59
CA LEU A 280 -12.63 -17.16 -6.68
C LEU A 280 -13.22 -18.17 -7.66
N THR A 281 -14.00 -19.12 -7.17
CA THR A 281 -14.69 -20.08 -8.05
C THR A 281 -15.62 -19.35 -9.03
N ILE A 282 -16.42 -18.39 -8.52
CA ILE A 282 -17.31 -17.57 -9.37
C ILE A 282 -16.52 -16.79 -10.41
N LEU A 283 -15.41 -16.17 -9.98
CA LEU A 283 -14.57 -15.36 -10.86
C LEU A 283 -13.85 -16.18 -11.94
N ARG A 284 -13.41 -17.39 -11.60
CA ARG A 284 -12.71 -18.30 -12.52
C ARG A 284 -13.66 -18.90 -13.55
N ASP A 285 -14.89 -19.19 -13.14
CA ASP A 285 -15.85 -19.90 -13.97
C ASP A 285 -16.67 -18.96 -14.88
N ASP A 286 -16.58 -17.62 -14.70
CA ASP A 286 -17.19 -16.64 -15.60
C ASP A 286 -16.30 -16.36 -16.84
N PRO A 287 -16.74 -16.71 -18.06
CA PRO A 287 -15.92 -16.56 -19.27
C PRO A 287 -15.63 -15.10 -19.64
N ARG A 288 -16.40 -14.14 -19.09
CA ARG A 288 -16.23 -12.69 -19.32
C ARG A 288 -15.09 -12.11 -18.47
N LEU A 289 -14.55 -12.87 -17.53
CA LEU A 289 -13.55 -12.41 -16.59
C LEU A 289 -12.21 -13.12 -16.81
N ARG A 290 -11.16 -12.48 -16.34
CA ARG A 290 -9.81 -13.03 -16.23
C ARG A 290 -9.36 -12.83 -14.79
N LEU A 291 -8.68 -13.83 -14.25
CA LEU A 291 -8.12 -13.82 -12.91
C LEU A 291 -6.61 -13.98 -13.01
N THR A 292 -5.87 -13.06 -12.40
CA THR A 292 -4.41 -13.13 -12.32
C THR A 292 -3.98 -13.32 -10.87
N LEU A 293 -3.08 -14.28 -10.66
CA LEU A 293 -2.47 -14.59 -9.37
C LEU A 293 -0.95 -14.44 -9.47
N ARG A 294 -0.35 -13.82 -8.47
CA ARG A 294 1.11 -13.72 -8.30
C ARG A 294 1.48 -13.90 -6.83
N PRO A 295 2.64 -14.51 -6.52
CA PRO A 295 3.21 -14.42 -5.18
C PRO A 295 3.32 -12.95 -4.77
N GLY A 296 2.97 -12.63 -3.54
CA GLY A 296 3.13 -11.28 -3.00
C GLY A 296 4.33 -11.20 -2.09
N MET A 297 5.02 -10.06 -2.09
CA MET A 297 6.00 -9.72 -1.07
C MET A 297 5.26 -9.21 0.17
N ASN A 298 4.61 -10.13 0.88
CA ASN A 298 3.87 -9.84 2.10
C ASN A 298 3.91 -10.99 3.11
N ILE A 299 3.55 -10.64 4.35
CA ILE A 299 3.42 -11.57 5.47
C ILE A 299 2.28 -11.12 6.38
N ALA A 300 1.46 -12.06 6.83
CA ALA A 300 0.57 -11.93 7.97
C ALA A 300 1.22 -12.58 9.19
N TYR A 301 1.20 -11.92 10.34
CA TYR A 301 1.80 -12.44 11.57
C TYR A 301 1.01 -12.03 12.82
N LEU A 302 1.20 -12.80 13.89
CA LEU A 302 0.77 -12.45 15.23
C LEU A 302 1.98 -11.92 16.01
N ALA A 303 1.99 -10.64 16.37
CA ALA A 303 3.03 -10.07 17.21
C ALA A 303 2.71 -10.28 18.69
N PHE A 304 3.73 -10.65 19.47
CA PHE A 304 3.67 -10.72 20.92
C PHE A 304 4.34 -9.48 21.50
N ASN A 305 3.69 -8.75 22.41
CA ASN A 305 4.33 -7.64 23.09
C ASN A 305 5.38 -8.19 24.08
N THR A 306 6.66 -8.17 23.69
CA THR A 306 7.75 -8.76 24.46
C THR A 306 8.17 -7.92 25.66
N ASP A 307 7.59 -6.73 25.85
CA ASP A 307 7.82 -5.89 27.04
C ASP A 307 6.88 -6.27 28.21
N LYS A 308 5.86 -7.11 27.95
CA LYS A 308 4.84 -7.48 28.95
C LYS A 308 4.97 -8.92 29.42
N PRO A 309 5.06 -9.19 30.73
CA PRO A 309 4.90 -10.55 31.26
C PRO A 309 3.49 -11.11 30.99
N PRO A 310 3.34 -12.41 30.69
CA PRO A 310 4.39 -13.42 30.54
C PRO A 310 4.97 -13.51 29.11
N LEU A 311 4.54 -12.63 28.20
CA LEU A 311 4.93 -12.65 26.78
C LEU A 311 6.38 -12.22 26.54
N ASN A 312 7.05 -11.62 27.53
CA ASN A 312 8.49 -11.36 27.50
C ASN A 312 9.35 -12.64 27.52
N ASN A 313 8.80 -13.78 27.96
CA ASN A 313 9.49 -15.08 27.94
C ASN A 313 9.29 -15.81 26.58
N PRO A 314 10.34 -16.07 25.79
CA PRO A 314 10.24 -16.80 24.53
C PRO A 314 9.55 -18.17 24.67
N ALA A 315 9.77 -18.89 25.77
CA ALA A 315 9.16 -20.20 26.00
C ALA A 315 7.63 -20.13 26.07
N VAL A 316 7.07 -19.03 26.60
CA VAL A 316 5.63 -18.79 26.64
C VAL A 316 5.10 -18.52 25.22
N ARG A 317 5.83 -17.72 24.42
CA ARG A 317 5.47 -17.42 23.03
C ARG A 317 5.45 -18.71 22.18
N HIS A 318 6.48 -19.55 22.30
CA HIS A 318 6.54 -20.85 21.64
C HIS A 318 5.39 -21.77 22.06
N ALA A 319 5.07 -21.84 23.36
CA ALA A 319 3.96 -22.63 23.85
C ALA A 319 2.60 -22.14 23.31
N LEU A 320 2.39 -20.82 23.23
CA LEU A 320 1.19 -20.22 22.62
C LEU A 320 1.11 -20.52 21.12
N ALA A 321 2.24 -20.45 20.40
CA ALA A 321 2.28 -20.68 18.96
C ALA A 321 1.84 -22.10 18.56
N LEU A 322 2.17 -23.11 19.39
CA LEU A 322 1.69 -24.49 19.19
C LEU A 322 0.16 -24.63 19.25
N SER A 323 -0.56 -23.66 19.83
CA SER A 323 -2.02 -23.69 19.87
C SER A 323 -2.67 -23.28 18.56
N ILE A 324 -1.95 -22.66 17.62
CA ILE A 324 -2.54 -22.02 16.43
C ILE A 324 -2.69 -23.02 15.28
N ASN A 325 -3.92 -23.22 14.79
CA ASN A 325 -4.18 -24.15 13.70
C ASN A 325 -4.01 -23.48 12.33
N ASN A 326 -2.79 -23.49 11.81
CA ASN A 326 -2.45 -22.92 10.51
C ASN A 326 -3.27 -23.51 9.35
N GLN A 327 -3.54 -24.82 9.36
CA GLN A 327 -4.35 -25.47 8.32
C GLN A 327 -5.78 -24.90 8.28
N ARG A 328 -6.39 -24.71 9.45
CA ARG A 328 -7.73 -24.13 9.57
C ARG A 328 -7.75 -22.67 9.13
N LEU A 329 -6.69 -21.90 9.42
CA LEU A 329 -6.53 -20.53 8.92
C LEU A 329 -6.48 -20.52 7.38
N MET A 330 -5.66 -21.38 6.77
CA MET A 330 -5.54 -21.47 5.31
C MET A 330 -6.87 -21.82 4.64
N GLN A 331 -7.61 -22.77 5.20
CA GLN A 331 -8.91 -23.20 4.66
C GLN A 331 -10.01 -22.16 4.84
N SER A 332 -10.10 -21.54 6.02
CA SER A 332 -11.24 -20.70 6.40
C SER A 332 -11.09 -19.23 6.02
N ILE A 333 -9.85 -18.74 5.92
CA ILE A 333 -9.54 -17.33 5.65
C ILE A 333 -9.06 -17.16 4.21
N TYR A 334 -8.10 -17.99 3.80
CA TYR A 334 -7.38 -17.80 2.55
C TYR A 334 -7.88 -18.65 1.38
N TYR A 335 -8.69 -19.70 1.59
CA TYR A 335 -9.26 -20.56 0.55
C TYR A 335 -8.26 -20.95 -0.57
N GLY A 336 -7.02 -21.29 -0.18
CA GLY A 336 -5.95 -21.67 -1.12
C GLY A 336 -5.24 -20.51 -1.83
N THR A 337 -5.46 -19.26 -1.39
CA THR A 337 -4.79 -18.07 -1.94
C THR A 337 -3.64 -17.55 -1.09
N ALA A 338 -3.12 -18.38 -0.19
CA ALA A 338 -1.96 -18.08 0.61
C ALA A 338 -1.21 -19.37 0.91
N GLU A 339 0.06 -19.21 1.25
CA GLU A 339 0.89 -20.26 1.79
C GLU A 339 1.07 -20.03 3.29
N THR A 340 1.09 -21.11 4.08
CA THR A 340 1.47 -21.00 5.49
C THR A 340 2.91 -20.53 5.60
N ALA A 341 3.14 -19.47 6.36
CA ALA A 341 4.48 -18.92 6.52
C ALA A 341 5.29 -19.73 7.53
N ALA A 342 6.54 -20.05 7.18
CA ALA A 342 7.53 -20.65 8.07
C ALA A 342 8.57 -19.63 8.58
N SER A 343 8.68 -18.49 7.89
CA SER A 343 9.61 -17.40 8.18
C SER A 343 8.88 -16.07 8.01
N ILE A 344 9.48 -14.99 8.52
CA ILE A 344 9.05 -13.61 8.23
C ILE A 344 9.18 -13.28 6.75
N LEU A 345 10.15 -13.90 6.06
CA LEU A 345 10.33 -13.73 4.63
C LEU A 345 9.39 -14.67 3.86
N PRO A 346 8.70 -14.18 2.81
CA PRO A 346 7.99 -15.05 1.89
C PRO A 346 8.97 -15.84 1.01
N ARG A 347 8.55 -16.99 0.46
CA ARG A 347 9.36 -17.82 -0.45
C ARG A 347 9.88 -17.09 -1.70
N ALA A 348 9.25 -15.98 -2.07
CA ALA A 348 9.68 -15.14 -3.18
C ALA A 348 10.98 -14.34 -2.87
N SER A 349 11.33 -14.18 -1.59
CA SER A 349 12.56 -13.53 -1.17
C SER A 349 13.78 -14.38 -1.51
N TRP A 350 14.84 -13.76 -2.04
CA TRP A 350 16.10 -14.44 -2.31
C TRP A 350 16.88 -14.84 -1.06
N ALA A 351 16.52 -14.30 0.12
CA ALA A 351 17.09 -14.68 1.41
C ALA A 351 16.17 -15.61 2.23
N TYR A 352 15.13 -16.18 1.61
CA TYR A 352 14.24 -17.12 2.28
C TYR A 352 15.03 -18.34 2.79
N ASP A 353 14.89 -18.64 4.08
CA ASP A 353 15.43 -19.88 4.65
C ASP A 353 14.62 -21.10 4.18
N ASN A 354 15.23 -21.92 3.34
CA ASN A 354 14.60 -23.12 2.80
C ASN A 354 14.41 -24.23 3.84
N ASP A 355 15.15 -24.19 4.94
CA ASP A 355 15.05 -25.16 6.03
C ASP A 355 14.02 -24.76 7.09
N ALA A 356 13.54 -23.51 7.08
CA ALA A 356 12.52 -22.99 7.99
C ALA A 356 11.31 -23.93 8.10
N LYS A 357 10.88 -24.18 9.33
CA LYS A 357 9.77 -25.09 9.62
C LYS A 357 8.54 -24.31 10.06
N ILE A 358 7.41 -24.66 9.46
CA ILE A 358 6.10 -24.19 9.92
C ILE A 358 5.90 -24.68 11.35
N THR A 359 5.49 -23.79 12.25
CA THR A 359 5.14 -24.17 13.62
C THR A 359 4.05 -25.24 13.62
N GLU A 360 4.31 -26.34 14.31
CA GLU A 360 3.38 -27.45 14.46
C GLU A 360 2.12 -27.03 15.24
N TYR A 361 0.95 -27.45 14.78
CA TYR A 361 -0.27 -27.35 15.57
C TYR A 361 -0.35 -28.51 16.56
N ASN A 362 -0.10 -28.23 17.83
CA ASN A 362 -0.12 -29.22 18.92
C ASN A 362 -0.68 -28.62 20.23
N PRO A 363 -2.02 -28.51 20.37
CA PRO A 363 -2.66 -27.96 21.57
C PRO A 363 -2.35 -28.72 22.85
N GLN A 364 -2.07 -30.03 22.76
CA GLN A 364 -1.71 -30.82 23.93
C GLN A 364 -0.34 -30.38 24.47
N LYS A 365 0.68 -30.34 23.62
CA LYS A 365 2.02 -29.89 23.98
C LYS A 365 2.02 -28.43 24.45
N SER A 366 1.20 -27.58 23.83
CA SER A 366 0.96 -26.20 24.27
C SER A 366 0.50 -26.14 25.73
N ARG A 367 -0.54 -26.90 26.12
CA ARG A 367 -1.01 -26.97 27.52
C ARG A 367 0.06 -27.47 28.48
N GLU A 368 0.77 -28.51 28.10
CA GLU A 368 1.83 -29.10 28.93
C GLU A 368 2.96 -28.09 29.18
N GLN A 369 3.39 -27.36 28.15
CA GLN A 369 4.43 -26.34 28.26
C GLN A 369 3.95 -25.12 29.05
N LEU A 370 2.75 -24.60 28.80
CA LEU A 370 2.19 -23.49 29.56
C LEU A 370 2.10 -23.83 31.06
N LYS A 371 1.61 -25.03 31.39
CA LYS A 371 1.54 -25.51 32.78
C LYS A 371 2.93 -25.65 33.40
N ALA A 372 3.91 -26.21 32.68
CA ALA A 372 5.29 -26.33 33.17
C ALA A 372 5.95 -24.97 33.43
N LEU A 373 5.54 -23.93 32.69
CA LEU A 373 5.95 -22.54 32.89
C LEU A 373 5.15 -21.83 34.00
N GLY A 374 4.22 -22.51 34.67
CA GLY A 374 3.37 -21.93 35.72
C GLY A 374 2.30 -20.96 35.18
N ILE A 375 1.99 -21.02 33.89
CA ILE A 375 0.99 -20.16 33.26
C ILE A 375 -0.38 -20.84 33.35
N GLU A 376 -1.23 -20.31 34.22
CA GLU A 376 -2.63 -20.71 34.36
C GLU A 376 -3.53 -19.46 34.26
N ASN A 377 -4.74 -19.61 33.69
CA ASN A 377 -5.75 -18.54 33.60
C ASN A 377 -5.28 -17.25 32.91
N LEU A 378 -4.40 -17.35 31.90
CA LEU A 378 -3.90 -16.21 31.15
C LEU A 378 -5.01 -15.54 30.33
N THR A 379 -5.15 -14.22 30.45
CA THR A 379 -6.02 -13.40 29.58
C THR A 379 -5.16 -12.46 28.75
N LEU A 380 -5.35 -12.46 27.43
CA LEU A 380 -4.61 -11.62 26.48
C LEU A 380 -5.56 -10.76 25.66
N HIS A 381 -5.22 -9.50 25.43
CA HIS A 381 -5.93 -8.61 24.51
C HIS A 381 -5.27 -8.65 23.13
N LEU A 382 -6.05 -9.06 22.13
CA LEU A 382 -5.61 -9.15 20.74
C LEU A 382 -6.15 -7.96 19.95
N TRP A 383 -5.28 -7.06 19.52
CA TRP A 383 -5.63 -5.95 18.66
C TRP A 383 -5.68 -6.37 17.20
N VAL A 384 -6.73 -5.96 16.49
CA VAL A 384 -7.04 -6.49 15.16
C VAL A 384 -7.60 -5.39 14.25
N PRO A 385 -7.04 -5.19 13.04
CA PRO A 385 -7.63 -4.28 12.08
C PRO A 385 -9.02 -4.76 11.63
N THR A 386 -9.97 -3.84 11.43
CA THR A 386 -11.33 -4.20 10.99
C THR A 386 -11.46 -4.41 9.49
N SER A 387 -10.59 -3.79 8.69
CA SER A 387 -10.65 -3.81 7.23
C SER A 387 -9.80 -4.92 6.62
N SER A 388 -10.21 -5.40 5.45
CA SER A 388 -9.42 -6.34 4.64
C SER A 388 -8.04 -5.74 4.32
N GLN A 389 -6.99 -6.55 4.46
CA GLN A 389 -5.61 -6.18 4.20
C GLN A 389 -5.03 -7.03 3.06
N ALA A 390 -3.97 -6.53 2.41
CA ALA A 390 -3.29 -7.27 1.33
C ALA A 390 -2.73 -8.63 1.80
N TRP A 391 -2.30 -8.70 3.06
CA TRP A 391 -1.75 -9.88 3.71
C TRP A 391 -2.82 -10.74 4.41
N ASN A 392 -4.01 -10.21 4.72
CA ASN A 392 -5.09 -10.95 5.36
C ASN A 392 -6.48 -10.42 4.93
N PRO A 393 -7.28 -11.23 4.20
CA PRO A 393 -8.57 -10.79 3.67
C PRO A 393 -9.68 -10.67 4.73
N SER A 394 -9.51 -11.26 5.91
CA SER A 394 -10.50 -11.20 7.00
C SER A 394 -9.82 -11.24 8.38
N PRO A 395 -9.24 -10.11 8.84
CA PRO A 395 -8.49 -10.11 10.10
C PRO A 395 -9.33 -10.43 11.33
N LEU A 396 -10.56 -9.89 11.43
CA LEU A 396 -11.48 -10.21 12.54
C LEU A 396 -11.80 -11.72 12.59
N LYS A 397 -12.06 -12.35 11.44
CA LYS A 397 -12.32 -13.79 11.41
C LYS A 397 -11.10 -14.60 11.78
N THR A 398 -9.91 -14.16 11.36
CA THR A 398 -8.63 -14.75 11.77
C THR A 398 -8.46 -14.70 13.29
N ALA A 399 -8.77 -13.55 13.90
CA ALA A 399 -8.69 -13.37 15.35
C ALA A 399 -9.69 -14.23 16.13
N GLU A 400 -10.92 -14.42 15.63
CA GLU A 400 -11.89 -15.37 16.22
C GLU A 400 -11.38 -16.81 16.20
N LEU A 401 -10.72 -17.23 15.11
CA LEU A 401 -10.12 -18.56 15.03
C LEU A 401 -8.94 -18.70 16.02
N ILE A 402 -8.06 -17.71 16.09
CA ILE A 402 -6.97 -17.66 17.07
C ILE A 402 -7.52 -17.70 18.51
N GLN A 403 -8.57 -16.93 18.81
CA GLN A 403 -9.24 -16.93 20.11
C GLN A 403 -9.78 -18.33 20.46
N ALA A 404 -10.43 -19.01 19.51
CA ALA A 404 -10.97 -20.36 19.72
C ALA A 404 -9.86 -21.41 19.89
N ASP A 405 -8.71 -21.23 19.24
CA ASP A 405 -7.54 -22.09 19.37
C ASP A 405 -6.86 -21.93 20.74
N MET A 406 -6.61 -20.69 21.16
CA MET A 406 -6.01 -20.38 22.46
C MET A 406 -6.91 -20.79 23.64
N ALA A 407 -8.24 -20.71 23.48
CA ALA A 407 -9.19 -21.17 24.50
C ALA A 407 -9.05 -22.67 24.80
N GLN A 408 -8.71 -23.50 23.81
CA GLN A 408 -8.50 -24.95 23.99
C GLN A 408 -7.27 -25.29 24.85
N VAL A 409 -6.39 -24.31 25.06
CA VAL A 409 -5.19 -24.45 25.91
C VAL A 409 -5.29 -23.67 27.21
N GLY A 410 -6.48 -23.15 27.54
CA GLY A 410 -6.75 -22.44 28.80
C GLY A 410 -6.38 -20.95 28.78
N VAL A 411 -6.13 -20.38 27.60
CA VAL A 411 -5.81 -18.96 27.42
C VAL A 411 -7.03 -18.21 26.88
N LYS A 412 -7.50 -17.20 27.61
CA LYS A 412 -8.62 -16.36 27.20
C LYS A 412 -8.12 -15.20 26.34
N VAL A 413 -8.57 -15.11 25.10
CA VAL A 413 -8.26 -13.96 24.24
C VAL A 413 -9.46 -13.01 24.18
N VAL A 414 -9.23 -11.73 24.42
CA VAL A 414 -10.21 -10.64 24.23
C VAL A 414 -9.86 -9.89 22.95
N ILE A 415 -10.72 -9.96 21.94
CA ILE A 415 -10.49 -9.28 20.66
C ILE A 415 -10.84 -7.80 20.82
N VAL A 416 -9.92 -6.93 20.42
CA VAL A 416 -10.06 -5.47 20.42
C VAL A 416 -9.94 -4.99 18.96
N PRO A 417 -11.07 -4.75 18.28
CA PRO A 417 -11.06 -4.19 16.94
C PRO A 417 -10.46 -2.77 16.93
N VAL A 418 -9.58 -2.48 15.97
CA VAL A 418 -8.97 -1.16 15.78
C VAL A 418 -9.18 -0.67 14.34
N GLU A 419 -9.50 0.61 14.16
CA GLU A 419 -9.74 1.21 12.83
C GLU A 419 -9.27 2.66 12.74
N GLY A 420 -8.77 3.04 11.55
CA GLY A 420 -8.50 4.43 11.17
C GLY A 420 -7.52 5.15 12.10
N ARG A 421 -7.76 6.44 12.36
CA ARG A 421 -6.92 7.24 13.28
C ARG A 421 -6.93 6.73 14.72
N PHE A 422 -7.97 5.98 15.12
CA PHE A 422 -8.01 5.36 16.44
C PHE A 422 -7.05 4.18 16.51
N GLN A 423 -6.85 3.43 15.42
CA GLN A 423 -5.80 2.41 15.35
C GLN A 423 -4.42 3.02 15.55
N GLU A 424 -4.08 4.10 14.84
CA GLU A 424 -2.79 4.78 15.03
C GLU A 424 -2.62 5.27 16.47
N ALA A 425 -3.58 6.02 17.02
CA ALA A 425 -3.52 6.53 18.39
C ALA A 425 -3.45 5.41 19.44
N ARG A 426 -4.19 4.31 19.24
CA ARG A 426 -4.18 3.16 20.13
C ARG A 426 -2.89 2.38 20.04
N LEU A 427 -2.34 2.22 18.82
CA LEU A 427 -0.99 1.71 18.61
C LEU A 427 0.06 2.60 19.28
N MET A 428 -0.13 3.93 19.34
CA MET A 428 0.76 4.78 20.14
C MET A 428 0.72 4.49 21.65
N ASP A 429 -0.42 4.02 22.19
CA ASP A 429 -0.51 3.61 23.60
C ASP A 429 0.34 2.36 23.89
N MET A 430 0.63 1.55 22.86
CA MET A 430 1.56 0.41 22.91
C MET A 430 1.28 -0.62 24.03
N ASN A 431 0.04 -0.64 24.53
CA ASN A 431 -0.37 -1.46 25.69
C ASN A 431 -1.07 -2.77 25.27
N HIS A 432 -0.99 -3.16 24.00
CA HIS A 432 -1.49 -4.45 23.52
C HIS A 432 -0.72 -5.62 24.14
N ASP A 433 -1.38 -6.77 24.26
CA ASP A 433 -0.69 -8.02 24.59
C ASP A 433 -0.30 -8.73 23.28
N LEU A 434 -1.26 -8.84 22.36
CA LEU A 434 -1.06 -9.40 21.03
C LEU A 434 -1.56 -8.42 19.96
N THR A 435 -0.93 -8.44 18.79
CA THR A 435 -1.41 -7.69 17.62
C THR A 435 -1.43 -8.59 16.39
N LEU A 436 -2.59 -8.76 15.76
CA LEU A 436 -2.68 -9.38 14.44
C LEU A 436 -2.37 -8.31 13.40
N SER A 437 -1.22 -8.46 12.75
CA SER A 437 -0.73 -7.49 11.77
C SER A 437 -0.11 -8.20 10.58
N GLY A 438 0.48 -7.40 9.70
CA GLY A 438 1.22 -7.88 8.56
C GLY A 438 1.97 -6.75 7.90
N TRP A 439 2.76 -7.13 6.91
CA TRP A 439 3.58 -6.23 6.15
C TRP A 439 3.49 -6.59 4.68
N ALA A 440 3.50 -5.57 3.83
CA ALA A 440 3.67 -5.71 2.40
C ALA A 440 4.72 -4.70 1.97
N THR A 441 5.61 -5.10 1.08
CA THR A 441 6.65 -4.22 0.55
C THR A 441 6.72 -4.30 -0.95
N ASP A 442 7.04 -3.16 -1.54
CA ASP A 442 7.33 -2.99 -2.95
C ASP A 442 8.83 -3.11 -3.28
N SER A 443 9.62 -3.61 -2.33
CA SER A 443 11.05 -3.87 -2.45
C SER A 443 11.34 -5.37 -2.56
N ASN A 444 12.38 -5.73 -3.33
CA ASN A 444 12.93 -7.08 -3.38
C ASN A 444 14.07 -7.30 -2.37
N ASP A 445 14.35 -6.32 -1.50
CA ASP A 445 15.39 -6.44 -0.48
C ASP A 445 14.82 -6.98 0.83
N PRO A 446 15.36 -8.10 1.38
CA PRO A 446 14.92 -8.71 2.63
C PRO A 446 14.94 -7.75 3.81
N ASP A 447 15.84 -6.76 3.81
CA ASP A 447 15.89 -5.72 4.84
C ASP A 447 14.55 -5.00 5.03
N SER A 448 13.75 -4.89 3.96
CA SER A 448 12.43 -4.26 3.99
C SER A 448 11.41 -5.04 4.82
N PHE A 449 11.68 -6.29 5.21
CA PHE A 449 10.92 -7.04 6.21
C PHE A 449 11.56 -7.00 7.61
N PHE A 450 12.86 -6.83 7.71
CA PHE A 450 13.55 -6.89 9.01
C PHE A 450 13.56 -5.54 9.72
N ARG A 451 14.24 -4.52 9.17
CA ARG A 451 14.41 -3.23 9.85
C ARG A 451 13.07 -2.56 10.17
N PRO A 452 12.13 -2.42 9.22
CA PRO A 452 10.86 -1.77 9.50
C PRO A 452 9.98 -2.46 10.54
N LEU A 453 10.13 -3.77 10.72
CA LEU A 453 9.25 -4.56 11.60
C LEU A 453 9.87 -4.87 12.96
N LEU A 454 11.19 -5.12 13.03
CA LEU A 454 11.80 -5.78 14.20
C LEU A 454 13.12 -5.16 14.66
N SER A 455 13.64 -4.14 13.99
CA SER A 455 14.78 -3.42 14.55
C SER A 455 14.41 -2.71 15.85
N CYS A 456 15.41 -2.41 16.69
CA CYS A 456 15.16 -1.60 17.89
C CYS A 456 14.63 -0.20 17.54
N ALA A 457 15.10 0.39 16.42
CA ALA A 457 14.63 1.69 15.96
C ALA A 457 13.16 1.69 15.55
N ALA A 458 12.65 0.55 15.04
CA ALA A 458 11.27 0.42 14.60
C ALA A 458 10.24 0.52 15.74
N ILE A 459 10.67 0.39 17.00
CA ILE A 459 9.82 0.65 18.17
C ILE A 459 9.43 2.14 18.20
N ASN A 460 10.41 3.03 18.02
CA ASN A 460 10.19 4.48 18.04
C ASN A 460 9.38 4.98 16.83
N SER A 461 9.51 4.31 15.68
CA SER A 461 8.67 4.58 14.49
C SER A 461 7.30 3.92 14.55
N GLN A 462 6.98 3.20 15.64
CA GLN A 462 5.67 2.57 15.89
C GLN A 462 5.27 1.52 14.84
N THR A 463 6.26 0.91 14.19
CA THR A 463 6.06 -0.17 13.20
C THR A 463 6.42 -1.55 13.78
N ASN A 464 7.22 -1.58 14.85
CA ASN A 464 7.50 -2.80 15.62
C ASN A 464 6.42 -3.07 16.68
N PHE A 465 5.36 -3.76 16.27
CA PHE A 465 4.27 -4.16 17.16
C PHE A 465 4.66 -5.21 18.20
N ALA A 466 5.84 -5.83 18.08
CA ALA A 466 6.30 -6.81 19.05
C ALA A 466 7.00 -6.16 20.27
N HIS A 467 7.33 -4.86 20.22
CA HIS A 467 8.16 -4.22 21.25
C HIS A 467 9.51 -4.91 21.49
N TRP A 468 9.97 -5.63 20.48
CA TRP A 468 11.14 -6.47 20.62
C TRP A 468 12.38 -5.71 20.15
N CYS A 469 13.37 -5.62 21.02
CA CYS A 469 14.68 -5.05 20.70
C CYS A 469 15.75 -6.05 21.13
N ASN A 470 16.52 -6.53 20.16
CA ASN A 470 17.66 -7.41 20.40
C ASN A 470 18.90 -6.81 19.71
N PRO A 471 19.91 -6.38 20.49
CA PRO A 471 21.13 -5.78 19.94
C PRO A 471 21.96 -6.71 19.04
N GLU A 472 21.90 -8.03 19.26
CA GLU A 472 22.56 -9.03 18.42
C GLU A 472 21.89 -9.06 17.04
N PHE A 473 20.56 -9.08 17.00
CA PHE A 473 19.79 -8.99 15.75
C PHE A 473 20.12 -7.70 14.98
N ASP A 474 20.09 -6.54 15.63
CA ASP A 474 20.46 -5.27 15.00
C ASP A 474 21.92 -5.27 14.50
N SER A 475 22.83 -5.97 15.20
CA SER A 475 24.22 -6.13 14.76
C SER A 475 24.34 -6.99 13.50
N VAL A 476 23.59 -8.08 13.42
CA VAL A 476 23.52 -8.95 12.25
C VAL A 476 22.93 -8.21 11.05
N LEU A 477 21.86 -7.41 11.26
CA LEU A 477 21.33 -6.56 10.20
C LEU A 477 22.38 -5.56 9.70
N ARG A 478 23.13 -4.88 10.58
CA ARG A 478 24.23 -3.97 10.16
C ARG A 478 25.32 -4.70 9.36
N LYS A 479 25.64 -5.95 9.69
CA LYS A 479 26.54 -6.78 8.88
C LYS A 479 25.99 -6.98 7.48
N ALA A 480 24.70 -7.29 7.33
CA ALA A 480 24.04 -7.43 6.03
C ALA A 480 24.03 -6.11 5.23
N LEU A 481 23.90 -4.96 5.89
CA LEU A 481 23.85 -3.65 5.23
C LEU A 481 25.23 -3.14 4.79
N SER A 482 26.28 -3.47 5.54
CA SER A 482 27.64 -2.98 5.24
C SER A 482 28.33 -3.69 4.06
N SER A 483 27.81 -4.84 3.61
CA SER A 483 28.37 -5.61 2.51
C SER A 483 27.55 -5.50 1.23
N GLN A 484 28.22 -5.18 0.11
CA GLN A 484 27.62 -5.22 -1.23
C GLN A 484 27.62 -6.64 -1.84
N GLN A 485 28.26 -7.62 -1.19
CA GLN A 485 28.34 -8.99 -1.68
C GLN A 485 27.11 -9.79 -1.25
N LEU A 486 26.36 -10.29 -2.23
CA LEU A 486 25.12 -11.04 -1.99
C LEU A 486 25.31 -12.22 -1.03
N ALA A 487 26.39 -13.00 -1.16
CA ALA A 487 26.67 -14.15 -0.30
C ALA A 487 26.79 -13.75 1.18
N SER A 488 27.54 -12.68 1.49
CA SER A 488 27.66 -12.19 2.88
C SER A 488 26.34 -11.68 3.44
N ARG A 489 25.44 -11.16 2.58
CA ARG A 489 24.10 -10.74 2.99
C ARG A 489 23.20 -11.94 3.27
N ILE A 490 23.27 -12.99 2.44
CA ILE A 490 22.54 -14.25 2.67
C ILE A 490 22.91 -14.82 4.04
N GLU A 491 24.21 -14.99 4.33
CA GLU A 491 24.67 -15.51 5.63
C GLU A 491 24.16 -14.69 6.82
N ALA A 492 24.18 -13.36 6.70
CA ALA A 492 23.65 -12.48 7.74
C ALA A 492 22.12 -12.59 7.89
N TYR A 493 21.36 -12.71 6.80
CA TYR A 493 19.91 -12.90 6.88
C TYR A 493 19.50 -14.28 7.38
N GLU A 494 20.29 -15.32 7.13
CA GLU A 494 20.12 -16.64 7.75
C GLU A 494 20.34 -16.55 9.27
N GLU A 495 21.41 -15.88 9.72
CA GLU A 495 21.68 -15.63 11.14
C GLU A 495 20.53 -14.83 11.79
N ALA A 496 20.01 -13.80 11.11
CA ALA A 496 18.87 -13.02 11.57
C ALA A 496 17.61 -13.89 11.73
N GLN A 497 17.29 -14.74 10.74
CA GLN A 497 16.15 -15.67 10.80
C GLN A 497 16.29 -16.68 11.94
N ASN A 498 17.50 -17.21 12.19
CA ASN A 498 17.77 -18.10 13.32
C ASN A 498 17.53 -17.44 14.69
N ILE A 499 17.88 -16.15 14.84
CA ILE A 499 17.56 -15.39 16.06
C ILE A 499 16.04 -15.27 16.22
N LEU A 500 15.32 -14.92 15.14
CA LEU A 500 13.87 -14.78 15.16
C LEU A 500 13.14 -16.10 15.44
N GLU A 501 13.65 -17.24 14.97
CA GLU A 501 13.09 -18.55 15.30
C GLU A 501 13.21 -18.85 16.80
N LYS A 502 14.38 -18.59 17.39
CA LYS A 502 14.61 -18.81 18.83
C LYS A 502 13.76 -17.89 19.70
N GLU A 503 13.74 -16.60 19.35
CA GLU A 503 13.07 -15.58 20.16
C GLU A 503 11.57 -15.52 19.88
N LEU A 504 11.10 -15.78 18.66
CA LEU A 504 9.69 -15.71 18.27
C LEU A 504 8.97 -14.41 18.72
N PRO A 505 9.48 -13.20 18.40
CA PRO A 505 8.79 -11.95 18.72
C PRO A 505 7.47 -11.80 17.92
N ILE A 506 7.44 -12.41 16.73
CA ILE A 506 6.25 -12.57 15.91
C ILE A 506 6.10 -14.04 15.53
N LEU A 507 4.86 -14.50 15.41
CA LEU A 507 4.51 -15.79 14.80
C LEU A 507 4.09 -15.55 13.34
N PRO A 508 4.88 -15.97 12.34
CA PRO A 508 4.46 -15.96 10.95
C PRO A 508 3.22 -16.84 10.76
N LEU A 509 2.20 -16.34 10.04
CA LEU A 509 0.95 -17.07 9.80
C LEU A 509 0.79 -17.42 8.32
N ALA A 510 0.92 -16.42 7.44
CA ALA A 510 0.59 -16.61 6.02
C ALA A 510 1.31 -15.62 5.10
N SER A 511 1.71 -16.08 3.92
CA SER A 511 2.07 -15.21 2.80
C SER A 511 0.97 -15.29 1.75
N SER A 512 0.27 -14.17 1.54
CA SER A 512 -0.89 -14.09 0.65
C SER A 512 -0.47 -13.89 -0.80
N LEU A 513 -1.15 -14.58 -1.72
CA LEU A 513 -1.05 -14.31 -3.14
C LEU A 513 -1.74 -12.97 -3.45
N ARG A 514 -1.16 -12.21 -4.37
CA ARG A 514 -1.84 -11.07 -4.97
C ARG A 514 -2.82 -11.57 -6.01
N LEU A 515 -4.05 -11.08 -5.91
CA LEU A 515 -5.15 -11.47 -6.78
C LEU A 515 -5.80 -10.23 -7.41
N GLN A 516 -6.04 -10.32 -8.71
CA GLN A 516 -6.82 -9.32 -9.44
C GLN A 516 -7.71 -10.03 -10.45
N ALA A 517 -9.00 -9.70 -10.42
CA ALA A 517 -9.94 -10.10 -11.45
C ALA A 517 -10.29 -8.91 -12.32
N TYR A 518 -10.44 -9.10 -13.63
CA TYR A 518 -10.77 -8.03 -14.55
C TYR A 518 -11.58 -8.56 -15.73
N ARG A 519 -12.32 -7.67 -16.38
CA ARG A 519 -13.07 -8.01 -17.60
C ARG A 519 -12.11 -8.33 -18.74
N TYR A 520 -12.46 -9.31 -19.57
CA TYR A 520 -11.58 -9.84 -20.63
C TYR A 520 -11.14 -8.80 -21.67
N ASP A 521 -11.92 -7.72 -21.84
CA ASP A 521 -11.67 -6.60 -22.74
C ASP A 521 -10.64 -5.61 -22.19
N ILE A 522 -10.27 -5.69 -20.91
CA ILE A 522 -9.17 -4.90 -20.33
C ILE A 522 -7.83 -5.57 -20.63
N LYS A 523 -6.91 -4.81 -21.25
CA LYS A 523 -5.53 -5.23 -21.55
C LYS A 523 -4.52 -4.33 -20.86
N GLY A 524 -3.27 -4.79 -20.76
CA GLY A 524 -2.15 -3.99 -20.25
C GLY A 524 -2.11 -3.82 -18.73
N LEU A 525 -2.98 -4.51 -17.99
CA LEU A 525 -2.86 -4.62 -16.54
C LEU A 525 -1.67 -5.50 -16.17
N VAL A 526 -0.77 -4.97 -15.35
CA VAL A 526 0.40 -5.68 -14.84
C VAL A 526 0.27 -5.80 -13.33
N LEU A 527 0.20 -7.03 -12.83
CA LEU A 527 0.24 -7.33 -11.40
C LEU A 527 1.67 -7.67 -10.99
N SER A 528 2.24 -6.87 -10.09
CA SER A 528 3.59 -7.05 -9.55
C SER A 528 3.54 -7.69 -8.17
N PRO A 529 4.50 -8.54 -7.76
CA PRO A 529 4.65 -8.98 -6.37
C PRO A 529 4.76 -7.81 -5.37
N PHE A 530 5.28 -6.69 -5.84
CA PHE A 530 5.62 -5.49 -5.09
C PHE A 530 4.46 -4.50 -4.95
N GLY A 531 3.46 -4.51 -5.82
CA GLY A 531 2.52 -3.39 -5.89
C GLY A 531 1.57 -3.49 -7.06
N ASN A 532 0.69 -2.51 -7.20
CA ASN A 532 0.14 -2.25 -8.53
C ASN A 532 1.20 -1.59 -9.39
N ALA A 533 1.38 -2.10 -10.60
CA ALA A 533 2.11 -1.37 -11.62
C ALA A 533 1.29 -0.17 -12.12
N SER A 534 1.97 0.72 -12.85
CA SER A 534 1.34 1.85 -13.51
C SER A 534 0.16 1.45 -14.41
N PHE A 535 -0.94 2.20 -14.33
CA PHE A 535 -2.09 2.05 -15.23
C PHE A 535 -1.88 2.66 -16.63
N ALA A 536 -0.70 3.21 -16.93
CA ALA A 536 -0.46 3.95 -18.17
C ALA A 536 -0.70 3.11 -19.44
N GLY A 537 -0.32 1.83 -19.40
CA GLY A 537 -0.48 0.88 -20.50
C GLY A 537 -1.85 0.20 -20.57
N VAL A 538 -2.77 0.52 -19.65
CA VAL A 538 -4.09 -0.12 -19.61
C VAL A 538 -4.96 0.42 -20.75
N SER A 539 -5.61 -0.49 -21.47
CA SER A 539 -6.53 -0.17 -22.56
C SER A 539 -7.73 -1.11 -22.58
N ARG A 540 -8.75 -0.75 -23.37
CA ARG A 540 -9.94 -1.54 -23.61
C ARG A 540 -9.98 -1.92 -25.08
N GLU A 541 -10.05 -3.21 -25.35
CA GLU A 541 -10.20 -3.76 -26.69
C GLU A 541 -11.59 -3.39 -27.23
N LYS A 542 -11.66 -2.84 -28.45
CA LYS A 542 -12.94 -2.44 -29.04
C LYS A 542 -13.68 -3.69 -29.53
N HIS A 543 -15.00 -3.72 -29.33
CA HIS A 543 -15.86 -4.88 -29.64
C HIS A 543 -15.78 -5.41 -31.08
N GLU A 544 -15.26 -4.64 -32.05
CA GLU A 544 -15.07 -5.10 -33.44
C GLU A 544 -13.92 -6.11 -33.60
N GLU A 545 -12.93 -6.11 -32.71
CA GLU A 545 -11.79 -7.05 -32.73
C GLU A 545 -12.08 -8.37 -32.00
N VAL A 546 -13.21 -8.45 -31.27
CA VAL A 546 -13.63 -9.63 -30.50
C VAL A 546 -14.25 -10.74 -31.40
N LYS A 547 -14.17 -10.61 -32.73
CA LYS A 547 -14.68 -11.62 -33.68
C LYS A 547 -13.63 -12.70 -34.02
N LYS A 548 -13.58 -13.75 -33.21
CA LYS A 548 -14.03 -15.14 -33.54
C LYS A 548 -13.45 -16.14 -32.52
N PRO A 549 -14.21 -17.19 -32.17
CA PRO A 549 -13.79 -18.25 -31.26
C PRO A 549 -12.58 -19.03 -31.76
#